data_AF-A0A8H6Y2Q7-F1
#
_entry.id   AF-A0A8H6Y2Q7-F1
#
_cell.length_a   1.000
_cell.length_b   1.000
_cell.length_c   1.000
_cell.angle_alpha   90.00
_cell.angle_beta   90.00
_cell.angle_gamma   90.00
#
_symmetry.space_group_name_H-M   'P 1'
#
loop_
_entity.id
_entity.type
_entity.pdbx_description
1 polymer ?
#
loop_
_entity_poly.entity_id
_entity_poly.type
_entity_poly.pdbx_seq_one_letter_code
_entity_poly.pdbx_strand_id
1 'polypeptide(L)'
;MTSISVRAKLIFKLRKSLTKTTGGKPPRTLQDYPNWGEISTLVRLCHIAGYQTQRPNHNMLYVPEILHLVTLTSGVGPPLVRKSVYGSVINLLQAMYINRTEDAPASDFLGLLGDLETPESQRLFGLERLTQSSEYINYNVKGDKNKVDAQEKLTMLLARILEVTAGSRGLLNVWRARWMGLATSSAFQYSPAVQMRSFTTLGTLLTQEADDDYLYQMLVALRTALQQANETDAAIVVTMLRSLAKVVPALPDTSRYFVSLFWLAVTLLESSHVVFYTEASLLLSVTLESMRTRGMFRHSSVASVLLEGRDPLESVLHQFEQVLSISFDTNFSFALASVLFKGMRASIVKAEAEAVLRSLLGVTMRPYVREGEMMNGIGSRDVLGAEALGYFIALLPVSSTPASYRRLLKECGIGDAAMPETSGIDDEADAPRVQVGLLGIDGAATALLAASFIGAVVTSAQGNDAETEMLYCLLSDIGEVYPEIVAMTYDGLQEKIHEVFSKASNPTIIRAVSNIYRMAQEHDRPRFSASTLPGAGRPGVGGSTSTLSTVEEATQFTPGRNHLQALEDIGMAGVASNFVFLPLGGGHATKVIQWIPELVNLMVQ
;
A
#
# COMPACT_ATOMS: atom_id res chain seq x y z
N MET A 1 -9.12 36.10 33.85
CA MET A 1 -8.29 35.18 33.04
C MET A 1 -8.20 35.59 31.55
N THR A 2 -8.57 36.82 31.18
CA THR A 2 -8.74 37.27 29.79
C THR A 2 -7.54 38.03 29.20
N SER A 3 -6.42 38.10 29.93
CA SER A 3 -5.19 38.75 29.45
C SER A 3 -4.45 37.86 28.44
N ILE A 4 -3.91 38.48 27.38
CA ILE A 4 -3.07 37.85 26.36
C ILE A 4 -1.95 37.04 27.01
N SER A 5 -1.29 37.59 28.03
CA SER A 5 -0.15 36.97 28.72
C SER A 5 -0.54 35.69 29.47
N VAL A 6 -1.76 35.65 30.04
CA VAL A 6 -2.26 34.46 30.74
C VAL A 6 -2.52 33.34 29.75
N ARG A 7 -3.15 33.65 28.61
CA ARG A 7 -3.42 32.69 27.53
C ARG A 7 -2.13 32.11 26.96
N ALA A 8 -1.17 32.97 26.59
CA ALA A 8 0.16 32.53 26.15
C ALA A 8 0.80 31.57 27.15
N LYS A 9 0.78 31.92 28.45
CA LYS A 9 1.39 31.09 29.49
C LYS A 9 0.69 29.74 29.67
N LEU A 10 -0.65 29.68 29.55
CA LEU A 10 -1.41 28.44 29.62
C LEU A 10 -1.11 27.53 28.41
N ILE A 11 -1.16 28.08 27.20
CA ILE A 11 -0.85 27.37 25.94
C ILE A 11 0.58 26.83 25.97
N PHE A 12 1.54 27.68 26.37
CA PHE A 12 2.94 27.29 26.49
C PHE A 12 3.14 26.16 27.51
N LYS A 13 2.52 26.26 28.69
CA LYS A 13 2.57 25.21 29.70
C LYS A 13 1.98 23.90 29.19
N LEU A 14 0.80 23.94 28.58
CA LEU A 14 0.16 22.75 28.03
C LEU A 14 1.04 22.06 26.98
N ARG A 15 1.61 22.83 26.04
CA ARG A 15 2.53 22.30 25.03
C ARG A 15 3.76 21.65 25.68
N LYS A 16 4.35 22.28 26.69
CA LYS A 16 5.49 21.73 27.43
C LYS A 16 5.12 20.45 28.19
N SER A 17 3.92 20.38 28.76
CA SER A 17 3.48 19.20 29.52
C SER A 17 3.15 18.00 28.60
N LEU A 18 2.69 18.25 27.36
CA LEU A 18 2.48 17.22 26.33
C LEU A 18 3.79 16.63 25.80
N THR A 19 4.83 17.44 25.72
CA THR A 19 6.15 17.09 25.17
C THR A 19 7.15 16.65 26.23
N LYS A 20 6.75 16.64 27.50
CA LYS A 20 7.62 16.25 28.61
C LYS A 20 7.93 14.77 28.51
N THR A 21 9.21 14.44 28.36
CA THR A 21 9.68 13.06 28.33
C THR A 21 9.32 12.38 29.64
N THR A 22 8.60 11.26 29.55
CA THR A 22 8.31 10.40 30.69
C THR A 22 9.52 9.48 30.85
N GLY A 23 10.19 9.51 32.00
CA GLY A 23 11.32 8.60 32.25
C GLY A 23 10.82 7.15 32.15
N GLY A 24 11.42 6.35 31.27
CA GLY A 24 10.99 4.97 30.97
C GLY A 24 10.46 4.79 29.54
N LYS A 25 9.82 3.65 29.26
CA LYS A 25 9.14 3.40 27.97
C LYS A 25 7.92 4.33 27.88
N PRO A 26 7.87 5.28 26.93
CA PRO A 26 6.81 6.28 26.91
C PRO A 26 5.46 5.63 26.58
N PRO A 27 4.37 6.04 27.26
CA PRO A 27 3.06 5.45 27.01
C PRO A 27 2.53 5.77 25.60
N ARG A 28 1.74 4.84 25.04
CA ARG A 28 1.10 5.00 23.73
C ARG A 28 -0.18 5.83 23.77
N THR A 29 -0.75 6.03 24.96
CA THR A 29 -1.92 6.87 25.19
C THR A 29 -1.56 7.99 26.15
N LEU A 30 -2.03 9.21 25.86
CA LEU A 30 -1.81 10.37 26.73
C LEU A 30 -2.42 10.22 28.14
N GLN A 31 -3.47 9.40 28.30
CA GLN A 31 -4.10 9.15 29.61
C GLN A 31 -3.16 8.42 30.58
N ASP A 32 -2.23 7.64 30.05
CA ASP A 32 -1.30 6.83 30.82
C ASP A 32 -0.06 7.65 31.26
N TYR A 33 -0.02 8.95 30.92
CA TYR A 33 1.10 9.80 31.28
C TYR A 33 1.06 10.11 32.78
N PRO A 34 2.20 10.06 33.50
CA PRO A 34 2.26 10.43 34.91
C PRO A 34 1.73 11.85 35.20
N ASN A 35 1.86 12.78 34.24
CA ASN A 35 1.36 14.15 34.34
C ASN A 35 0.01 14.37 33.64
N TRP A 36 -0.77 13.32 33.34
CA TRP A 36 -2.08 13.45 32.69
C TRP A 36 -3.05 14.37 33.47
N GLY A 37 -3.02 14.33 34.81
CA GLY A 37 -3.82 15.25 35.65
C GLY A 37 -3.51 16.74 35.39
N GLU A 38 -2.24 17.05 35.13
CA GLU A 38 -1.79 18.39 34.75
C GLU A 38 -2.29 18.75 33.35
N ILE A 39 -2.09 17.85 32.37
CA ILE A 39 -2.50 18.03 30.97
C ILE A 39 -4.02 18.28 30.87
N SER A 40 -4.82 17.40 31.47
CA SER A 40 -6.30 17.50 31.47
C SER A 40 -6.81 18.78 32.16
N THR A 41 -6.11 19.26 33.18
CA THR A 41 -6.44 20.54 33.83
C THR A 41 -6.06 21.73 32.95
N LEU A 42 -4.88 21.70 32.33
CA LEU A 42 -4.44 22.75 31.42
C LEU A 42 -5.32 22.85 30.16
N VAL A 43 -5.80 21.74 29.60
CA VAL A 43 -6.78 21.73 28.50
C VAL A 43 -8.05 22.48 28.88
N ARG A 44 -8.61 22.18 30.06
CA ARG A 44 -9.82 22.87 30.57
C ARG A 44 -9.58 24.35 30.80
N LEU A 45 -8.43 24.71 31.39
CA LEU A 45 -8.06 26.11 31.62
C LEU A 45 -7.86 26.86 30.29
N CYS A 46 -7.26 26.23 29.27
CA CYS A 46 -7.14 26.82 27.94
C CYS A 46 -8.51 27.05 27.30
N HIS A 47 -9.43 26.09 27.40
CA HIS A 47 -10.80 26.24 26.90
C HIS A 47 -11.53 27.43 27.57
N ILE A 48 -11.53 27.49 28.90
CA ILE A 48 -12.16 28.57 29.68
C ILE A 48 -11.51 29.92 29.36
N ALA A 49 -10.18 29.96 29.26
CA ALA A 49 -9.47 31.18 28.91
C ALA A 49 -9.75 31.63 27.47
N GLY A 50 -10.06 30.70 26.56
CA GLY A 50 -10.41 30.96 25.16
C GLY A 50 -11.83 31.49 24.96
N TYR A 51 -12.74 31.26 25.91
CA TYR A 51 -14.09 31.85 25.91
C TYR A 51 -14.02 33.37 26.00
N GLN A 52 -14.89 34.10 25.29
CA GLN A 52 -14.73 35.54 25.13
C GLN A 52 -16.03 36.32 25.27
N THR A 53 -15.97 37.38 26.09
CA THR A 53 -17.03 38.39 26.26
C THR A 53 -16.59 39.81 25.89
N GLN A 54 -15.30 40.11 25.57
CA GLN A 54 -14.86 41.51 25.40
C GLN A 54 -13.81 41.86 24.31
N ARG A 55 -12.92 40.97 23.83
CA ARG A 55 -11.85 41.35 22.84
C ARG A 55 -11.45 40.26 21.83
N PRO A 56 -12.35 39.87 20.92
CA PRO A 56 -12.20 38.67 20.08
C PRO A 56 -10.90 38.62 19.25
N ASN A 57 -10.31 39.75 18.86
CA ASN A 57 -9.03 39.81 18.12
C ASN A 57 -7.86 39.05 18.78
N HIS A 58 -7.86 38.90 20.10
CA HIS A 58 -6.77 38.20 20.81
C HIS A 58 -6.71 36.69 20.51
N ASN A 59 -7.80 36.07 20.05
CA ASN A 59 -7.81 34.64 19.72
C ASN A 59 -7.08 34.36 18.40
N MET A 60 -6.99 35.34 17.50
CA MET A 60 -6.29 35.24 16.22
C MET A 60 -4.77 35.02 16.38
N LEU A 61 -4.19 35.44 17.51
CA LEU A 61 -2.75 35.32 17.78
C LEU A 61 -2.30 33.88 18.08
N TYR A 62 -3.23 33.00 18.43
CA TYR A 62 -2.92 31.64 18.88
C TYR A 62 -3.63 30.57 18.05
N VAL A 63 -4.14 30.92 16.86
CA VAL A 63 -4.84 29.97 15.98
C VAL A 63 -3.96 28.72 15.73
N PRO A 64 -2.70 28.83 15.26
CA PRO A 64 -1.87 27.64 15.01
C PRO A 64 -1.63 26.80 16.27
N GLU A 65 -1.38 27.45 17.42
CA GLU A 65 -1.16 26.77 18.69
C GLU A 65 -2.41 26.02 19.17
N ILE A 66 -3.60 26.62 19.04
CA ILE A 66 -4.86 25.96 19.42
C ILE A 66 -5.11 24.75 18.53
N LEU A 67 -4.98 24.89 17.21
CA LEU A 67 -5.17 23.77 16.28
C LEU A 67 -4.18 22.64 16.57
N HIS A 68 -2.91 22.96 16.80
CA HIS A 68 -1.90 21.97 17.21
C HIS A 68 -2.30 21.25 18.49
N LEU A 69 -2.68 21.98 19.53
CA LEU A 69 -3.11 21.37 20.80
C LEU A 69 -4.36 20.49 20.65
N VAL A 70 -5.30 20.89 19.79
CA VAL A 70 -6.50 20.10 19.47
C VAL A 70 -6.10 18.79 18.80
N THR A 71 -5.21 18.80 17.80
CA THR A 71 -4.75 17.56 17.15
C THR A 71 -4.11 16.60 18.15
N LEU A 72 -3.35 17.11 19.12
CA LEU A 72 -2.67 16.29 20.12
C LEU A 72 -3.62 15.70 21.17
N THR A 73 -4.71 16.41 21.52
CA THR A 73 -5.53 16.07 22.69
C THR A 73 -6.92 15.52 22.38
N SER A 74 -7.34 15.53 21.11
CA SER A 74 -8.66 15.05 20.69
C SER A 74 -8.92 13.58 21.03
N GLY A 75 -10.14 13.28 21.48
CA GLY A 75 -10.57 11.90 21.77
C GLY A 75 -9.92 11.25 22.98
N VAL A 76 -9.19 12.01 23.80
CA VAL A 76 -8.49 11.49 24.98
C VAL A 76 -9.16 11.97 26.27
N GLY A 77 -9.30 11.06 27.25
CA GLY A 77 -9.76 11.38 28.59
C GLY A 77 -11.26 11.18 28.80
N PRO A 78 -11.78 11.62 29.96
CA PRO A 78 -13.21 11.60 30.24
C PRO A 78 -13.98 12.65 29.40
N PRO A 79 -15.32 12.56 29.34
CA PRO A 79 -16.14 13.41 28.46
C PRO A 79 -15.89 14.91 28.68
N LEU A 80 -15.66 15.32 29.92
CA LEU A 80 -15.38 16.72 30.27
C LEU A 80 -14.12 17.27 29.57
N VAL A 81 -13.07 16.47 29.46
CA VAL A 81 -11.81 16.88 28.79
C VAL A 81 -12.04 16.95 27.28
N ARG A 82 -12.64 15.92 26.70
CA ARG A 82 -12.97 15.86 25.26
C ARG A 82 -13.88 17.03 24.83
N LYS A 83 -14.90 17.33 25.64
CA LYS A 83 -15.79 18.48 25.46
C LYS A 83 -15.04 19.81 25.53
N SER A 84 -14.01 19.91 26.37
CA SER A 84 -13.17 21.12 26.45
C SER A 84 -12.31 21.31 25.20
N VAL A 85 -11.80 20.21 24.62
CA VAL A 85 -11.07 20.25 23.34
C VAL A 85 -12.01 20.69 22.22
N TYR A 86 -13.16 20.03 22.07
CA TYR A 86 -14.19 20.40 21.09
C TYR A 86 -14.64 21.87 21.26
N GLY A 87 -14.96 22.27 22.50
CA GLY A 87 -15.36 23.64 22.82
C GLY A 87 -14.26 24.67 22.55
N SER A 88 -12.98 24.30 22.56
CA SER A 88 -11.89 25.21 22.17
C SER A 88 -11.92 25.55 20.68
N VAL A 89 -12.30 24.59 19.83
CA VAL A 89 -12.52 24.82 18.39
C VAL A 89 -13.75 25.69 18.16
N ILE A 90 -14.84 25.43 18.89
CA ILE A 90 -16.06 26.26 18.82
C ILE A 90 -15.75 27.70 19.25
N ASN A 91 -15.07 27.90 20.39
CA ASN A 91 -14.68 29.22 20.86
C ASN A 91 -13.78 29.94 19.85
N LEU A 92 -12.88 29.21 19.18
CA LEU A 92 -12.03 29.76 18.13
C LEU A 92 -12.89 30.24 16.95
N LEU A 93 -13.74 29.39 16.38
CA LEU A 93 -14.61 29.74 15.26
C LEU A 93 -15.57 30.89 15.57
N GLN A 94 -16.18 30.90 16.76
CA GLN A 94 -17.05 32.00 17.19
C GLN A 94 -16.29 33.32 17.27
N ALA A 95 -15.08 33.31 17.83
CA ALA A 95 -14.25 34.51 17.88
C ALA A 95 -13.86 34.99 16.47
N MET A 96 -13.54 34.07 15.56
CA MET A 96 -13.25 34.39 14.17
C MET A 96 -14.46 34.94 13.42
N TYR A 97 -15.65 34.37 13.64
CA TYR A 97 -16.90 34.86 13.06
C TYR A 97 -17.21 36.29 13.51
N ILE A 98 -16.97 36.62 14.79
CA ILE A 98 -17.17 37.98 15.31
C ILE A 98 -16.16 38.96 14.70
N ASN A 99 -14.91 38.54 14.48
CA ASN A 99 -13.85 39.38 13.91
C ASN A 99 -13.81 39.39 12.37
N ARG A 100 -14.76 38.74 11.70
CA ARG A 100 -14.71 38.59 10.24
C ARG A 100 -14.73 39.97 9.57
N THR A 101 -13.98 40.12 8.49
CA THR A 101 -14.08 41.29 7.62
C THR A 101 -15.39 41.24 6.83
N GLU A 102 -15.88 42.38 6.34
CA GLU A 102 -17.11 42.41 5.51
C GLU A 102 -16.95 41.58 4.22
N ASP A 103 -15.73 41.48 3.69
CA ASP A 103 -15.38 40.68 2.51
C ASP A 103 -15.35 39.16 2.77
N ALA A 104 -15.38 38.73 4.04
CA ALA A 104 -15.34 37.30 4.37
C ALA A 104 -16.78 36.73 4.41
N PRO A 105 -17.13 35.77 3.53
CA PRO A 105 -18.49 35.28 3.39
C PRO A 105 -18.96 34.60 4.68
N ALA A 106 -19.96 35.21 5.35
CA ALA A 106 -20.53 34.70 6.59
C ALA A 106 -21.12 33.28 6.44
N SER A 107 -21.53 32.90 5.23
CA SER A 107 -22.04 31.58 4.88
C SER A 107 -21.03 30.47 5.19
N ASP A 108 -19.75 30.68 4.92
CA ASP A 108 -18.73 29.63 5.03
C ASP A 108 -18.41 29.33 6.51
N PHE A 109 -18.42 30.37 7.35
CA PHE A 109 -18.30 30.24 8.80
C PHE A 109 -19.50 29.50 9.41
N LEU A 110 -20.71 29.85 8.99
CA LEU A 110 -21.94 29.19 9.46
C LEU A 110 -22.00 27.73 8.98
N GLY A 111 -21.53 27.46 7.76
CA GLY A 111 -21.35 26.11 7.24
C GLY A 111 -20.40 25.28 8.11
N LEU A 112 -19.22 25.81 8.45
CA LEU A 112 -18.28 25.13 9.36
C LEU A 112 -18.86 24.89 10.76
N LEU A 113 -19.67 25.83 11.27
CA LEU A 113 -20.34 25.64 12.56
C LEU A 113 -21.39 24.52 12.47
N GLY A 114 -22.17 24.48 11.39
CA GLY A 114 -23.11 23.40 11.11
C GLY A 114 -22.42 22.05 10.95
N ASP A 115 -21.28 21.99 10.25
CA ASP A 115 -20.48 20.78 10.10
C ASP A 115 -20.02 20.23 11.45
N LEU A 116 -19.64 21.10 12.40
CA LEU A 116 -19.23 20.69 13.75
C LEU A 116 -20.36 20.16 14.62
N GLU A 117 -21.61 20.54 14.34
CA GLU A 117 -22.78 20.04 15.07
C GLU A 117 -23.18 18.61 14.67
N THR A 118 -22.67 18.13 13.53
CA THR A 118 -22.94 16.77 13.03
C THR A 118 -22.37 15.70 13.98
N PRO A 119 -23.06 14.55 14.14
CA PRO A 119 -22.54 13.44 14.93
C PRO A 119 -21.16 12.94 14.45
N GLU A 120 -20.92 12.99 13.14
CA GLU A 120 -19.66 12.57 12.52
C GLU A 120 -18.49 13.45 12.97
N SER A 121 -18.64 14.78 12.92
CA SER A 121 -17.62 15.71 13.42
C SER A 121 -17.41 15.57 14.93
N GLN A 122 -18.47 15.39 15.72
CA GLN A 122 -18.36 15.19 17.16
C GLN A 122 -17.57 13.93 17.53
N ARG A 123 -17.74 12.85 16.75
CA ARG A 123 -16.97 11.61 16.90
C ARG A 123 -15.47 11.81 16.66
N LEU A 124 -15.05 12.77 15.83
CA LEU A 124 -13.63 13.13 15.66
C LEU A 124 -12.99 13.66 16.95
N PHE A 125 -13.80 14.24 17.85
CA PHE A 125 -13.38 14.67 19.18
C PHE A 125 -13.58 13.59 20.25
N GLY A 126 -14.03 12.40 19.85
CA GLY A 126 -14.37 11.29 20.74
C GLY A 126 -15.62 11.55 21.58
N LEU A 127 -16.58 12.30 21.03
CA LEU A 127 -17.85 12.63 21.65
C LEU A 127 -19.02 12.00 20.89
N GLU A 128 -20.05 11.61 21.62
CA GLU A 128 -21.34 11.18 21.07
C GLU A 128 -22.47 11.70 21.96
N ARG A 129 -23.65 11.93 21.39
CA ARG A 129 -24.87 12.34 22.11
C ARG A 129 -26.07 11.67 21.46
N LEU A 130 -27.03 11.21 22.28
CA LEU A 130 -28.24 10.54 21.80
C LEU A 130 -29.21 11.51 21.11
N THR A 131 -29.34 12.71 21.66
CA THR A 131 -30.12 13.82 21.09
C THR A 131 -29.31 15.11 21.18
N GLN A 132 -29.72 16.16 20.47
CA GLN A 132 -29.02 17.45 20.54
C GLN A 132 -28.99 18.07 21.95
N SER A 133 -30.01 17.78 22.77
CA SER A 133 -30.15 18.22 24.16
C SER A 133 -29.50 17.29 25.19
N SER A 134 -29.06 16.10 24.78
CA SER A 134 -28.43 15.12 25.68
C SER A 134 -27.02 15.55 26.08
N GLU A 135 -26.56 15.07 27.24
CA GLU A 135 -25.16 15.19 27.61
C GLU A 135 -24.25 14.39 26.68
N TYR A 136 -23.03 14.87 26.51
CA TYR A 136 -22.02 14.16 25.73
C TYR A 136 -21.46 12.97 26.50
N ILE A 137 -21.39 11.83 25.83
CA ILE A 137 -20.73 10.61 26.30
C ILE A 137 -19.44 10.36 25.49
N ASN A 138 -18.61 9.45 26.00
CA ASN A 138 -17.37 9.06 25.32
C ASN A 138 -17.67 8.19 24.10
N TYR A 139 -17.12 8.59 22.95
CA TYR A 139 -17.00 7.75 21.77
C TYR A 139 -15.54 7.32 21.60
N ASN A 140 -15.27 6.01 21.61
CA ASN A 140 -13.93 5.45 21.42
C ASN A 140 -13.84 4.76 20.07
N VAL A 141 -12.96 5.28 19.21
CA VAL A 141 -12.70 4.68 17.90
C VAL A 141 -12.04 3.31 18.08
N LYS A 142 -12.64 2.28 17.49
CA LYS A 142 -12.15 0.89 17.55
C LYS A 142 -11.26 0.58 16.35
N GLY A 143 -10.15 -0.13 16.58
CA GLY A 143 -9.19 -0.52 15.55
C GLY A 143 -8.19 0.60 15.21
N ASP A 144 -6.93 0.24 14.98
CA ASP A 144 -5.85 1.23 14.81
C ASP A 144 -5.94 1.99 13.49
N LYS A 145 -6.33 1.32 12.38
CA LYS A 145 -6.60 1.98 11.09
C LYS A 145 -7.64 3.10 11.25
N ASN A 146 -8.77 2.80 11.87
CA ASN A 146 -9.84 3.79 12.09
C ASN A 146 -9.39 4.95 12.98
N LYS A 147 -8.48 4.74 13.95
CA LYS A 147 -7.92 5.82 14.78
C LYS A 147 -7.07 6.76 13.94
N VAL A 148 -6.22 6.23 13.06
CA VAL A 148 -5.41 7.04 12.13
C VAL A 148 -6.33 7.80 11.17
N ASP A 149 -7.34 7.14 10.61
CA ASP A 149 -8.32 7.77 9.71
C ASP A 149 -9.11 8.91 10.39
N ALA A 150 -9.53 8.70 11.64
CA ALA A 150 -10.23 9.72 12.42
C ALA A 150 -9.32 10.92 12.74
N GLN A 151 -8.05 10.66 13.07
CA GLN A 151 -7.07 11.71 13.31
C GLN A 151 -6.78 12.53 12.05
N GLU A 152 -6.74 11.87 10.89
CA GLU A 152 -6.56 12.52 9.59
C GLU A 152 -7.78 13.38 9.23
N LYS A 153 -8.99 12.84 9.36
CA LYS A 153 -10.24 13.61 9.15
C LYS A 153 -10.32 14.83 10.07
N LEU A 154 -9.94 14.70 11.34
CA LEU A 154 -9.85 15.83 12.25
C LEU A 154 -8.86 16.88 11.74
N THR A 155 -7.66 16.46 11.33
CA THR A 155 -6.62 17.37 10.84
C THR A 155 -7.09 18.12 9.59
N MET A 156 -7.75 17.45 8.65
CA MET A 156 -8.32 18.08 7.46
C MET A 156 -9.43 19.08 7.81
N LEU A 157 -10.30 18.76 8.77
CA LEU A 157 -11.31 19.70 9.28
C LEU A 157 -10.65 20.96 9.87
N LEU A 158 -9.60 20.80 10.67
CA LEU A 158 -8.85 21.92 11.25
C LEU A 158 -8.11 22.75 10.18
N ALA A 159 -7.58 22.11 9.14
CA ALA A 159 -6.98 22.80 8.00
C ALA A 159 -8.02 23.62 7.21
N ARG A 160 -9.23 23.08 6.99
CA ARG A 160 -10.33 23.82 6.37
C ARG A 160 -10.78 25.00 7.22
N ILE A 161 -10.84 24.84 8.54
CA ILE A 161 -11.11 25.96 9.47
C ILE A 161 -10.04 27.05 9.30
N LEU A 162 -8.77 26.69 9.25
CA LEU A 162 -7.66 27.62 9.07
C LEU A 162 -7.75 28.37 7.72
N GLU A 163 -8.16 27.69 6.64
CA GLU A 163 -8.37 28.28 5.31
C GLU A 163 -9.50 29.29 5.26
N VAL A 164 -10.67 28.94 5.80
CA VAL A 164 -11.85 29.84 5.82
C VAL A 164 -11.61 31.03 6.74
N THR A 165 -10.93 30.82 7.88
CA THR A 165 -10.83 31.85 8.93
C THR A 165 -9.66 32.82 8.74
N ALA A 166 -8.66 32.50 7.90
CA ALA A 166 -7.49 33.36 7.72
C ALA A 166 -7.80 34.70 7.03
N GLY A 167 -8.87 34.79 6.24
CA GLY A 167 -9.31 36.02 5.56
C GLY A 167 -8.36 36.58 4.48
N SER A 168 -7.13 36.08 4.39
CA SER A 168 -6.15 36.43 3.35
C SER A 168 -5.16 35.29 3.12
N ARG A 169 -4.62 35.18 1.89
CA ARG A 169 -3.60 34.19 1.54
C ARG A 169 -2.30 34.37 2.34
N GLY A 170 -1.92 35.61 2.64
CA GLY A 170 -0.73 35.91 3.43
C GLY A 170 -0.83 35.39 4.87
N LEU A 171 -1.95 35.69 5.56
CA LEU A 171 -2.15 35.21 6.94
C LEU A 171 -2.31 33.69 6.99
N LEU A 172 -2.98 33.10 5.99
CA LEU A 172 -3.11 31.65 5.83
C LEU A 172 -1.74 30.97 5.78
N ASN A 173 -0.82 31.48 4.96
CA ASN A 173 0.53 30.93 4.84
C ASN A 173 1.32 31.07 6.15
N VAL A 174 1.22 32.20 6.85
CA VAL A 174 1.87 32.40 8.16
C VAL A 174 1.35 31.39 9.19
N TRP A 175 0.03 31.19 9.27
CA TRP A 175 -0.56 30.23 10.19
C TRP A 175 -0.23 28.79 9.84
N ARG A 176 -0.26 28.42 8.55
CA ARG A 176 0.11 27.08 8.08
C ARG A 176 1.57 26.78 8.39
N ALA A 177 2.49 27.70 8.08
CA ALA A 177 3.91 27.55 8.39
C ALA A 177 4.16 27.43 9.90
N ARG A 178 3.47 28.23 10.72
CA ARG A 178 3.57 28.15 12.18
C ARG A 178 3.07 26.81 12.71
N TRP A 179 1.92 26.32 12.22
CA TRP A 179 1.36 25.04 12.65
C TRP A 179 2.27 23.88 12.23
N MET A 180 2.80 23.92 11.01
CA MET A 180 3.79 22.96 10.52
C MET A 180 5.04 22.93 11.40
N GLY A 181 5.59 24.08 11.80
CA GLY A 181 6.74 24.13 12.73
C GLY A 181 6.44 23.53 14.11
N LEU A 182 5.22 23.72 14.63
CA LEU A 182 4.77 23.09 15.89
C LEU A 182 4.66 21.57 15.74
N ALA A 183 4.05 21.09 14.66
CA ALA A 183 3.91 19.68 14.34
C ALA A 183 5.30 19.02 14.17
N THR A 184 6.21 19.67 13.44
CA THR A 184 7.60 19.25 13.23
C THR A 184 8.31 19.05 14.57
N SER A 185 8.27 20.07 15.43
CA SER A 185 8.90 19.99 16.75
C SER A 185 8.32 18.88 17.63
N SER A 186 7.05 18.49 17.43
CA SER A 186 6.38 17.46 18.22
C SER A 186 6.53 16.06 17.61
N ALA A 187 6.64 15.95 16.29
CA ALA A 187 6.81 14.70 15.55
C ALA A 187 8.19 14.09 15.78
N PHE A 188 9.23 14.91 15.88
CA PHE A 188 10.61 14.45 16.06
C PHE A 188 11.04 14.39 17.52
N GLN A 189 10.10 14.51 18.46
CA GLN A 189 10.31 14.21 19.87
C GLN A 189 9.83 12.80 20.18
N TYR A 190 10.61 12.04 20.95
CA TYR A 190 10.27 10.66 21.28
C TYR A 190 9.13 10.60 22.31
N SER A 191 7.91 10.49 21.79
CA SER A 191 6.66 10.39 22.55
C SER A 191 5.58 9.75 21.66
N PRO A 192 5.36 8.44 21.69
CA PRO A 192 4.54 7.74 20.68
C PRO A 192 3.14 8.32 20.49
N ALA A 193 2.46 8.67 21.59
CA ALA A 193 1.12 9.25 21.54
C ALA A 193 1.07 10.61 20.83
N VAL A 194 2.09 11.45 21.04
CA VAL A 194 2.22 12.78 20.41
C VAL A 194 2.75 12.65 18.99
N GLN A 195 3.72 11.76 18.79
CA GLN A 195 4.42 11.53 17.54
C GLN A 195 3.45 11.09 16.45
N MET A 196 2.61 10.07 16.68
CA MET A 196 1.62 9.62 15.70
C MET A 196 0.73 10.78 15.22
N ARG A 197 0.16 11.54 16.16
CA ARG A 197 -0.74 12.68 15.86
C ARG A 197 -0.03 13.81 15.13
N SER A 198 1.23 14.05 15.46
CA SER A 198 2.06 15.06 14.82
C SER A 198 2.45 14.66 13.40
N PHE A 199 2.76 13.38 13.16
CA PHE A 199 3.01 12.86 11.81
C PHE A 199 1.78 12.95 10.91
N THR A 200 0.59 12.58 11.40
CA THR A 200 -0.66 12.79 10.65
C THR A 200 -0.87 14.26 10.27
N THR A 201 -0.50 15.16 11.18
CA THR A 201 -0.55 16.61 10.94
C THR A 201 0.44 17.02 9.86
N LEU A 202 1.70 16.57 9.96
CA LEU A 202 2.74 16.81 8.97
C LEU A 202 2.34 16.32 7.59
N GLY A 203 1.92 15.06 7.44
CA GLY A 203 1.49 14.52 6.14
C GLY A 203 0.28 15.23 5.54
N THR A 204 -0.51 15.96 6.33
CA THR A 204 -1.62 16.79 5.83
C THR A 204 -1.18 18.19 5.42
N LEU A 205 -0.18 18.77 6.11
CA LEU A 205 0.29 20.13 5.86
C LEU A 205 1.42 20.20 4.82
N LEU A 206 2.29 19.19 4.75
CA LEU A 206 3.45 19.10 3.85
C LEU A 206 3.06 18.49 2.49
N THR A 207 2.08 19.10 1.81
CA THR A 207 1.54 18.56 0.54
C THR A 207 1.82 19.45 -0.67
N GLN A 208 2.46 20.62 -0.49
CA GLN A 208 2.71 21.59 -1.55
C GLN A 208 4.21 21.79 -1.83
N GLU A 209 4.99 22.04 -0.78
CA GLU A 209 6.44 22.24 -0.86
C GLU A 209 7.07 21.50 0.31
N ALA A 210 7.77 20.41 0.02
CA ALA A 210 8.61 19.70 0.96
C ALA A 210 10.06 19.72 0.47
N ASP A 211 11.01 19.69 1.38
CA ASP A 211 12.42 19.56 1.06
C ASP A 211 12.96 18.19 1.50
N ASP A 212 14.17 17.89 1.04
CA ASP A 212 14.88 16.65 1.35
C ASP A 212 15.24 16.55 2.85
N ASP A 213 15.34 17.67 3.56
CA ASP A 213 15.63 17.72 5.00
C ASP A 213 14.44 17.21 5.82
N TYR A 214 13.21 17.59 5.46
CA TYR A 214 12.00 17.04 6.06
C TYR A 214 11.91 15.54 5.83
N LEU A 215 12.15 15.09 4.60
CA LEU A 215 12.10 13.67 4.26
C LEU A 215 13.15 12.88 5.04
N TYR A 216 14.39 13.38 5.11
CA TYR A 216 15.46 12.81 5.93
C TYR A 216 15.02 12.62 7.39
N GLN A 217 14.45 13.66 8.01
CA GLN A 217 13.99 13.58 9.40
C GLN A 217 12.84 12.57 9.58
N MET A 218 11.91 12.50 8.62
CA MET A 218 10.83 11.51 8.61
C MET A 218 11.38 10.07 8.51
N LEU A 219 12.40 9.83 7.67
CA LEU A 219 13.08 8.54 7.54
C LEU A 219 13.83 8.17 8.82
N VAL A 220 14.55 9.10 9.46
CA VAL A 220 15.22 8.86 10.75
C VAL A 220 14.21 8.48 11.85
N ALA A 221 13.06 9.14 11.88
CA ALA A 221 11.98 8.80 12.81
C ALA A 221 11.35 7.44 12.50
N LEU A 222 11.13 7.13 11.22
CA LEU A 222 10.62 5.84 10.76
C LEU A 222 11.57 4.70 11.14
N ARG A 223 12.88 4.87 10.95
CA ARG A 223 13.91 3.91 11.39
C ARG A 223 13.75 3.58 12.88
N THR A 224 13.62 4.62 13.70
CA THR A 224 13.47 4.49 15.16
C THR A 224 12.18 3.78 15.53
N ALA A 225 11.08 4.06 14.81
CA ALA A 225 9.80 3.40 15.01
C ALA A 225 9.84 1.91 14.61
N LEU A 226 10.47 1.57 13.48
CA LEU A 226 10.63 0.19 13.00
C LEU A 226 11.46 -0.66 13.97
N GLN A 227 12.51 -0.10 14.59
CA GLN A 227 13.30 -0.81 15.62
C GLN A 227 12.48 -1.20 16.86
N GLN A 228 11.36 -0.51 17.11
CA GLN A 228 10.49 -0.72 18.26
C GLN A 228 9.20 -1.46 17.89
N ALA A 229 8.90 -1.55 16.59
CA ALA A 229 7.72 -2.19 16.07
C ALA A 229 7.81 -3.71 16.26
N ASN A 230 6.64 -4.32 16.39
CA ASN A 230 6.50 -5.78 16.37
C ASN A 230 5.17 -6.13 15.72
N GLU A 231 4.90 -7.43 15.59
CA GLU A 231 3.69 -7.95 14.93
C GLU A 231 2.36 -7.38 15.45
N THR A 232 2.32 -6.98 16.73
CA THR A 232 1.11 -6.46 17.39
C THR A 232 1.10 -4.95 17.54
N ASP A 233 2.24 -4.28 17.35
CA ASP A 233 2.36 -2.84 17.46
C ASP A 233 3.12 -2.24 16.30
N ALA A 234 2.33 -1.87 15.28
CA ALA A 234 2.78 -1.30 14.03
C ALA A 234 2.11 0.05 13.74
N ALA A 235 1.18 0.52 14.58
CA ALA A 235 0.34 1.69 14.29
C ALA A 235 1.14 2.98 14.03
N ILE A 236 2.25 3.18 14.75
CA ILE A 236 3.12 4.33 14.54
C ILE A 236 3.85 4.29 13.20
N VAL A 237 4.33 3.10 12.80
CA VAL A 237 4.97 2.86 11.51
C VAL A 237 3.98 3.12 10.39
N VAL A 238 2.77 2.54 10.47
CA VAL A 238 1.66 2.77 9.52
C VAL A 238 1.36 4.27 9.37
N THR A 239 1.29 5.00 10.48
CA THR A 239 1.03 6.45 10.46
C THR A 239 2.16 7.22 9.77
N MET A 240 3.42 6.85 10.02
CA MET A 240 4.58 7.46 9.38
C MET A 240 4.63 7.15 7.88
N LEU A 241 4.36 5.91 7.47
CA LEU A 241 4.32 5.50 6.06
C LEU A 241 3.24 6.25 5.28
N ARG A 242 2.03 6.36 5.86
CA ARG A 242 0.96 7.17 5.27
C ARG A 242 1.39 8.63 5.09
N SER A 243 2.04 9.18 6.11
CA SER A 243 2.51 10.57 6.09
C SER A 243 3.58 10.77 5.01
N LEU A 244 4.52 9.83 4.89
CA LEU A 244 5.52 9.82 3.82
C LEU A 244 4.86 9.81 2.44
N ALA A 245 3.92 8.90 2.21
CA ALA A 245 3.23 8.79 0.92
C ALA A 245 2.55 10.10 0.50
N LYS A 246 2.00 10.88 1.45
CA LYS A 246 1.42 12.20 1.17
C LYS A 246 2.46 13.29 0.86
N VAL A 247 3.67 13.15 1.40
CA VAL A 247 4.79 14.09 1.20
C VAL A 247 5.50 13.85 -0.13
N VAL A 248 5.59 12.61 -0.61
CA VAL A 248 6.33 12.25 -1.84
C VAL A 248 5.99 13.15 -3.05
N PRO A 249 4.72 13.44 -3.38
CA PRO A 249 4.40 14.30 -4.52
C PRO A 249 4.94 15.73 -4.39
N ALA A 250 5.12 16.22 -3.15
CA ALA A 250 5.57 17.57 -2.84
C ALA A 250 7.09 17.74 -2.80
N LEU A 251 7.86 16.66 -3.03
CA LEU A 251 9.32 16.71 -3.09
C LEU A 251 9.82 17.44 -4.34
N PRO A 252 11.00 18.08 -4.27
CA PRO A 252 11.60 18.74 -5.42
C PRO A 252 11.96 17.73 -6.50
N ASP A 253 11.97 18.16 -7.76
CA ASP A 253 12.31 17.31 -8.91
C ASP A 253 13.73 16.74 -8.84
N THR A 254 14.62 17.40 -8.09
CA THR A 254 16.00 16.98 -7.85
C THR A 254 16.16 16.07 -6.62
N SER A 255 15.06 15.65 -5.98
CA SER A 255 15.14 14.82 -4.76
C SER A 255 15.84 13.50 -5.05
N ARG A 256 16.82 13.15 -4.21
CA ARG A 256 17.59 11.89 -4.34
C ARG A 256 16.82 10.65 -3.87
N TYR A 257 15.67 10.82 -3.22
CA TYR A 257 15.03 9.75 -2.46
C TYR A 257 14.01 8.92 -3.23
N PHE A 258 13.58 9.31 -4.44
CA PHE A 258 12.50 8.62 -5.15
C PHE A 258 12.75 7.12 -5.34
N VAL A 259 13.92 6.74 -5.86
CA VAL A 259 14.25 5.30 -6.07
C VAL A 259 14.35 4.57 -4.73
N SER A 260 14.94 5.20 -3.71
CA SER A 260 15.03 4.60 -2.37
C SER A 260 13.67 4.43 -1.70
N LEU A 261 12.73 5.35 -1.91
CA LEU A 261 11.36 5.25 -1.40
C LEU A 261 10.57 4.13 -2.10
N PHE A 262 10.81 3.91 -3.39
CA PHE A 262 10.27 2.77 -4.12
C PHE A 262 10.74 1.46 -3.47
N TRP A 263 12.05 1.30 -3.26
CA TRP A 263 12.62 0.10 -2.66
C TRP A 263 12.22 -0.11 -1.19
N LEU A 264 12.05 0.98 -0.43
CA LEU A 264 11.46 0.91 0.92
C LEU A 264 10.04 0.33 0.88
N ALA A 265 9.22 0.78 -0.06
CA ALA A 265 7.85 0.27 -0.22
C ALA A 265 7.83 -1.21 -0.65
N VAL A 266 8.70 -1.61 -1.58
CA VAL A 266 8.87 -3.01 -1.99
C VAL A 266 9.27 -3.87 -0.79
N THR A 267 10.29 -3.47 -0.02
CA THR A 267 10.76 -4.20 1.17
C THR A 267 9.65 -4.39 2.21
N LEU A 268 8.81 -3.38 2.43
CA LEU A 268 7.66 -3.48 3.34
C LEU A 268 6.59 -4.46 2.84
N LEU A 269 6.43 -4.62 1.52
CA LEU A 269 5.54 -5.61 0.93
C LEU A 269 6.15 -7.02 0.99
N GLU A 270 7.46 -7.14 0.75
CA GLU A 270 8.22 -8.39 0.88
C GLU A 270 8.21 -8.94 2.31
N SER A 271 8.19 -8.03 3.30
CA SER A 271 8.05 -8.38 4.72
C SER A 271 6.81 -9.21 5.03
N SER A 272 5.84 -9.25 4.12
CA SER A 272 4.65 -10.12 4.20
C SER A 272 3.86 -9.95 5.51
N HIS A 273 3.95 -8.76 6.11
CA HIS A 273 3.16 -8.36 7.27
C HIS A 273 1.98 -7.52 6.79
N VAL A 274 0.77 -8.08 6.90
CA VAL A 274 -0.43 -7.51 6.26
C VAL A 274 -0.76 -6.08 6.73
N VAL A 275 -0.35 -5.69 7.94
CA VAL A 275 -0.63 -4.35 8.49
C VAL A 275 0.11 -3.24 7.74
N PHE A 276 1.25 -3.55 7.11
CA PHE A 276 1.99 -2.59 6.29
C PHE A 276 1.45 -2.49 4.86
N TYR A 277 0.73 -3.50 4.38
CA TYR A 277 0.44 -3.68 2.96
C TYR A 277 -0.27 -2.48 2.33
N THR A 278 -1.33 -1.95 2.97
CA THR A 278 -2.07 -0.78 2.45
C THR A 278 -1.17 0.45 2.29
N GLU A 279 -0.40 0.79 3.33
CA GLU A 279 0.43 2.02 3.29
C GLU A 279 1.68 1.85 2.43
N ALA A 280 2.25 0.65 2.38
CA ALA A 280 3.36 0.34 1.47
C ALA A 280 2.91 0.38 0.01
N SER A 281 1.72 -0.16 -0.30
CA SER A 281 1.10 -0.08 -1.63
C SER A 281 0.87 1.37 -2.06
N LEU A 282 0.37 2.20 -1.14
CA LEU A 282 0.17 3.62 -1.38
C LEU A 282 1.51 4.32 -1.64
N LEU A 283 2.52 4.09 -0.79
CA LEU A 283 3.86 4.67 -0.93
C LEU A 283 4.51 4.29 -2.27
N LEU A 284 4.42 3.02 -2.67
CA LEU A 284 4.93 2.55 -3.96
C LEU A 284 4.24 3.28 -5.12
N SER A 285 2.91 3.34 -5.11
CA SER A 285 2.11 3.94 -6.19
C SER A 285 2.41 5.43 -6.35
N VAL A 286 2.38 6.20 -5.26
CA VAL A 286 2.64 7.65 -5.32
C VAL A 286 4.09 7.96 -5.69
N THR A 287 5.04 7.11 -5.30
CA THR A 287 6.45 7.26 -5.66
C THR A 287 6.66 7.00 -7.13
N LEU A 288 6.14 5.88 -7.65
CA LEU A 288 6.22 5.52 -9.06
C LEU A 288 5.59 6.60 -9.95
N GLU A 289 4.41 7.09 -9.57
CA GLU A 289 3.72 8.16 -10.30
C GLU A 289 4.46 9.50 -10.24
N SER A 290 5.09 9.80 -9.09
CA SER A 290 5.95 10.97 -8.93
C SER A 290 7.19 10.91 -9.82
N MET A 291 7.82 9.75 -9.95
CA MET A 291 8.94 9.52 -10.88
C MET A 291 8.50 9.65 -12.34
N ARG A 292 7.32 9.10 -12.67
CA ARG A 292 6.73 9.15 -14.01
C ARG A 292 6.44 10.59 -14.45
N THR A 293 5.75 11.38 -13.63
CA THR A 293 5.39 12.77 -13.92
C THR A 293 6.62 13.68 -14.10
N ARG A 294 7.72 13.36 -13.39
CA ARG A 294 9.03 14.03 -13.52
C ARG A 294 9.86 13.55 -14.71
N GLY A 295 9.40 12.52 -15.42
CA GLY A 295 10.06 12.01 -16.61
C GLY A 295 11.34 11.21 -16.34
N MET A 296 11.46 10.58 -15.17
CA MET A 296 12.63 9.75 -14.83
C MET A 296 12.80 8.53 -15.76
N PHE A 297 11.72 8.08 -16.39
CA PHE A 297 11.70 6.93 -17.30
C PHE A 297 11.71 7.31 -18.79
N ARG A 298 12.15 8.54 -19.14
CA ARG A 298 12.12 9.01 -20.54
C ARG A 298 13.12 8.32 -21.45
N HIS A 299 14.26 7.90 -20.90
CA HIS A 299 15.41 7.41 -21.68
C HIS A 299 15.80 5.96 -21.36
N SER A 300 15.19 5.37 -20.32
CA SER A 300 15.49 4.03 -19.83
C SER A 300 14.18 3.36 -19.40
N SER A 301 14.14 2.02 -19.43
CA SER A 301 12.98 1.29 -18.94
C SER A 301 12.83 1.46 -17.42
N VAL A 302 11.61 1.24 -16.91
CA VAL A 302 11.30 1.35 -15.48
C VAL A 302 12.22 0.44 -14.66
N ALA A 303 12.45 -0.80 -15.13
CA ALA A 303 13.34 -1.75 -14.49
C ALA A 303 14.78 -1.23 -14.41
N SER A 304 15.33 -0.71 -15.52
CA SER A 304 16.70 -0.16 -15.56
C SER A 304 16.90 0.95 -14.53
N VAL A 305 16.01 1.95 -14.50
CA VAL A 305 16.12 3.09 -13.57
C VAL A 305 16.06 2.64 -12.11
N LEU A 306 15.18 1.69 -11.79
CA LEU A 306 15.00 1.22 -10.43
C LEU A 306 16.16 0.31 -9.97
N LEU A 307 16.66 -0.55 -10.86
CA LEU A 307 17.84 -1.39 -10.58
C LEU A 307 19.12 -0.56 -10.48
N GLU A 308 19.32 0.46 -11.31
CA GLU A 308 20.49 1.35 -11.22
C GLU A 308 20.55 2.10 -9.88
N GLY A 309 19.40 2.53 -9.34
CA GLY A 309 19.36 3.19 -8.03
C GLY A 309 19.33 2.23 -6.83
N ARG A 310 19.48 0.92 -7.08
CA ARG A 310 19.44 -0.14 -6.06
C ARG A 310 20.77 -0.32 -5.34
N ASP A 311 21.90 -0.07 -6.01
CA ASP A 311 23.27 -0.35 -5.52
C ASP A 311 23.53 0.03 -4.05
N PRO A 312 23.13 1.21 -3.55
CA PRO A 312 23.41 1.59 -2.15
C PRO A 312 22.65 0.76 -1.11
N LEU A 313 21.61 0.03 -1.54
CA LEU A 313 20.66 -0.70 -0.69
C LEU A 313 20.81 -2.22 -0.81
N GLU A 314 21.69 -2.68 -1.71
CA GLU A 314 21.80 -4.07 -2.18
C GLU A 314 21.93 -5.08 -1.05
N SER A 315 22.74 -4.78 -0.03
CA SER A 315 23.03 -5.72 1.06
C SER A 315 21.79 -6.12 1.87
N VAL A 316 20.79 -5.24 1.96
CA VAL A 316 19.53 -5.53 2.66
C VAL A 316 18.50 -6.10 1.70
N LEU A 317 18.36 -5.53 0.50
CA LEU A 317 17.39 -5.99 -0.50
C LEU A 317 17.63 -7.45 -0.90
N HIS A 318 18.90 -7.83 -1.08
CA HIS A 318 19.27 -9.20 -1.41
C HIS A 318 18.82 -10.22 -0.34
N GLN A 319 18.73 -9.83 0.94
CA GLN A 319 18.25 -10.73 2.00
C GLN A 319 16.76 -11.02 1.85
N PHE A 320 15.96 -10.04 1.45
CA PHE A 320 14.52 -10.22 1.21
C PHE A 320 14.28 -11.07 -0.05
N GLU A 321 15.05 -10.83 -1.11
CA GLU A 321 15.03 -11.62 -2.34
C GLU A 321 15.37 -13.09 -2.09
N GLN A 322 16.40 -13.37 -1.30
CA GLN A 322 16.75 -14.75 -0.90
C GLN A 322 15.62 -15.44 -0.15
N VAL A 323 14.97 -14.75 0.80
CA VAL A 323 13.85 -15.30 1.58
C VAL A 323 12.65 -15.61 0.68
N LEU A 324 12.39 -14.77 -0.32
CA LEU A 324 11.33 -14.99 -1.29
C LEU A 324 11.75 -15.88 -2.47
N SER A 325 13.03 -16.17 -2.61
CA SER A 325 13.62 -16.89 -3.75
C SER A 325 13.26 -16.27 -5.10
N ILE A 326 13.31 -14.93 -5.18
CA ILE A 326 13.09 -14.15 -6.40
C ILE A 326 14.33 -13.31 -6.72
N SER A 327 14.47 -12.91 -7.97
CA SER A 327 15.57 -12.08 -8.49
C SER A 327 14.99 -10.98 -9.38
N PHE A 328 15.11 -9.71 -8.95
CA PHE A 328 14.66 -8.59 -9.78
C PHE A 328 15.52 -8.41 -11.04
N ASP A 329 16.78 -8.86 -11.00
CA ASP A 329 17.71 -8.86 -12.14
C ASP A 329 17.31 -9.89 -13.20
N THR A 330 16.76 -11.04 -12.80
CA THR A 330 16.30 -12.07 -13.74
C THR A 330 15.04 -11.62 -14.49
N ASN A 331 14.01 -11.20 -13.76
CA ASN A 331 12.83 -10.60 -14.37
C ASN A 331 12.08 -9.71 -13.37
N PHE A 332 12.25 -8.40 -13.55
CA PHE A 332 11.67 -7.39 -12.67
C PHE A 332 10.15 -7.49 -12.53
N SER A 333 9.44 -7.75 -13.64
CA SER A 333 7.97 -7.76 -13.65
C SER A 333 7.38 -8.94 -12.89
N PHE A 334 7.96 -10.15 -13.05
CA PHE A 334 7.53 -11.34 -12.34
C PHE A 334 7.92 -11.33 -10.86
N ALA A 335 9.12 -10.82 -10.54
CA ALA A 335 9.56 -10.65 -9.16
C ALA A 335 8.58 -9.76 -8.39
N LEU A 336 8.31 -8.56 -8.90
CA LEU A 336 7.41 -7.62 -8.23
C LEU A 336 5.95 -8.08 -8.24
N ALA A 337 5.49 -8.73 -9.33
CA ALA A 337 4.17 -9.36 -9.35
C ALA A 337 4.02 -10.43 -8.26
N SER A 338 5.04 -11.25 -8.03
CA SER A 338 5.04 -12.29 -6.99
C SER A 338 5.00 -11.70 -5.58
N VAL A 339 5.68 -10.58 -5.35
CA VAL A 339 5.58 -9.81 -4.10
C VAL A 339 4.15 -9.32 -3.85
N LEU A 340 3.50 -8.77 -4.87
CA LEU A 340 2.18 -8.14 -4.76
C LEU A 340 1.01 -9.13 -4.79
N PHE A 341 1.17 -10.30 -5.41
CA PHE A 341 0.03 -11.17 -5.69
C PHE A 341 -0.64 -11.73 -4.42
N LYS A 342 0.10 -11.84 -3.31
CA LYS A 342 -0.49 -12.20 -2.00
C LYS A 342 -1.61 -11.25 -1.57
N GLY A 343 -1.52 -9.97 -1.92
CA GLY A 343 -2.58 -9.00 -1.67
C GLY A 343 -3.83 -9.26 -2.52
N MET A 344 -3.67 -9.76 -3.76
CA MET A 344 -4.78 -10.12 -4.65
C MET A 344 -5.64 -11.27 -4.08
N ARG A 345 -5.03 -12.13 -3.25
CA ARG A 345 -5.69 -13.25 -2.56
C ARG A 345 -6.27 -12.89 -1.18
N ALA A 346 -5.99 -11.69 -0.66
CA ALA A 346 -6.51 -11.21 0.62
C ALA A 346 -7.57 -10.12 0.43
N SER A 347 -8.83 -10.45 0.74
CA SER A 347 -9.99 -9.55 0.53
C SER A 347 -9.84 -8.15 1.14
N ILE A 348 -9.14 -8.05 2.28
CA ILE A 348 -8.92 -6.79 2.99
C ILE A 348 -7.96 -5.81 2.29
N VAL A 349 -7.10 -6.29 1.39
CA VAL A 349 -6.06 -5.49 0.71
C VAL A 349 -6.03 -5.70 -0.82
N LYS A 350 -7.02 -6.42 -1.36
CA LYS A 350 -7.12 -6.75 -2.78
C LYS A 350 -7.17 -5.51 -3.67
N ALA A 351 -7.92 -4.49 -3.25
CA ALA A 351 -8.06 -3.25 -4.01
C ALA A 351 -6.72 -2.49 -4.10
N GLU A 352 -5.95 -2.47 -3.02
CA GLU A 352 -4.62 -1.87 -2.98
C GLU A 352 -3.62 -2.62 -3.85
N ALA A 353 -3.64 -3.95 -3.82
CA ALA A 353 -2.79 -4.79 -4.69
C ALA A 353 -3.11 -4.56 -6.18
N GLU A 354 -4.39 -4.56 -6.55
CA GLU A 354 -4.84 -4.29 -7.91
C GLU A 354 -4.41 -2.90 -8.38
N ALA A 355 -4.59 -1.87 -7.53
CA ALA A 355 -4.21 -0.50 -7.85
C ALA A 355 -2.71 -0.36 -8.14
N VAL A 356 -1.85 -1.00 -7.33
CA VAL A 356 -0.40 -1.00 -7.54
C VAL A 356 -0.03 -1.71 -8.85
N LEU A 357 -0.59 -2.90 -9.09
CA LEU A 357 -0.31 -3.67 -10.31
C LEU A 357 -0.73 -2.90 -11.57
N ARG A 358 -1.89 -2.24 -11.55
CA ARG A 358 -2.35 -1.38 -12.65
C ARG A 358 -1.44 -0.15 -12.82
N SER A 359 -0.97 0.45 -11.72
CA SER A 359 -0.02 1.57 -11.77
C SER A 359 1.31 1.16 -12.42
N LEU A 360 1.88 0.03 -11.99
CA LEU A 360 3.10 -0.55 -12.56
C LEU A 360 2.94 -0.86 -14.04
N LEU A 361 1.85 -1.53 -14.42
CA LEU A 361 1.52 -1.82 -15.81
C LEU A 361 1.40 -0.53 -16.64
N GLY A 362 0.64 0.45 -16.14
CA GLY A 362 0.41 1.72 -16.82
C GLY A 362 1.69 2.55 -17.01
N VAL A 363 2.55 2.62 -15.99
CA VAL A 363 3.83 3.35 -16.04
C VAL A 363 4.82 2.64 -16.98
N THR A 364 4.88 1.31 -16.94
CA THR A 364 5.78 0.51 -17.79
C THR A 364 5.35 0.58 -19.27
N MET A 365 4.05 0.52 -19.54
CA MET A 365 3.54 0.50 -20.91
C MET A 365 3.41 1.89 -21.55
N ARG A 366 3.33 2.96 -20.75
CA ARG A 366 3.22 4.35 -21.25
C ARG A 366 4.50 5.13 -20.99
N PRO A 367 5.46 5.19 -21.95
CA PRO A 367 6.54 6.15 -21.86
C PRO A 367 5.94 7.58 -21.83
N TYR A 368 6.45 8.41 -20.92
CA TYR A 368 5.97 9.78 -20.73
C TYR A 368 6.14 10.60 -22.02
N VAL A 369 5.04 11.11 -22.58
CA VAL A 369 5.01 12.12 -23.64
C VAL A 369 4.88 13.50 -22.99
N ARG A 370 5.72 14.46 -23.39
CA ARG A 370 5.71 15.84 -22.85
C ARG A 370 4.47 16.58 -23.37
N GLU A 371 3.77 17.34 -22.51
CA GLU A 371 2.71 18.24 -22.95
C GLU A 371 3.26 19.20 -24.03
N GLY A 372 2.70 19.14 -25.23
CA GLY A 372 3.06 20.01 -26.36
C GLY A 372 3.73 19.31 -27.56
N GLU A 373 4.21 18.07 -27.41
CA GLU A 373 4.59 17.24 -28.56
C GLU A 373 3.35 16.45 -29.02
N MET A 374 2.69 16.94 -30.08
CA MET A 374 1.70 16.14 -30.79
C MET A 374 2.41 14.93 -31.39
N MET A 375 2.32 13.79 -30.70
CA MET A 375 2.75 12.52 -31.25
C MET A 375 1.63 12.01 -32.15
N ASN A 376 1.82 12.15 -33.46
CA ASN A 376 1.07 11.37 -34.44
C ASN A 376 1.36 9.89 -34.14
N GLY A 377 0.45 9.24 -33.42
CA GLY A 377 0.57 7.83 -33.05
C GLY A 377 0.91 7.64 -31.57
N ILE A 378 -0.14 7.53 -30.74
CA ILE A 378 -0.16 6.41 -29.80
C ILE A 378 -0.02 5.18 -30.72
N GLY A 379 1.20 4.66 -30.88
CA GLY A 379 1.40 3.45 -31.67
C GLY A 379 0.57 2.37 -31.01
N SER A 380 -0.57 2.03 -31.63
CA SER A 380 -1.27 0.77 -31.36
C SER A 380 -0.20 -0.31 -31.29
N ARG A 381 -0.01 -0.88 -30.11
CA ARG A 381 0.85 -2.05 -29.98
C ARG A 381 0.01 -3.26 -30.28
N ASP A 382 0.56 -4.18 -31.06
CA ASP A 382 -0.11 -5.45 -31.34
C ASP A 382 0.33 -6.55 -30.36
N VAL A 383 1.38 -6.29 -29.57
CA VAL A 383 1.97 -7.25 -28.61
C VAL A 383 2.33 -6.55 -27.30
N LEU A 384 2.12 -7.24 -26.18
CA LEU A 384 2.54 -6.84 -24.84
C LEU A 384 4.08 -6.95 -24.71
N GLY A 385 4.74 -5.93 -24.16
CA GLY A 385 6.17 -6.01 -23.88
C GLY A 385 6.49 -7.03 -22.77
N ALA A 386 7.58 -7.80 -22.92
CA ALA A 386 8.02 -8.78 -21.93
C ALA A 386 8.21 -8.16 -20.53
N GLU A 387 8.63 -6.89 -20.47
CA GLU A 387 8.83 -6.11 -19.23
C GLU A 387 7.54 -5.86 -18.41
N ALA A 388 6.35 -6.08 -19.00
CA ALA A 388 5.06 -5.88 -18.33
C ALA A 388 4.29 -7.19 -18.10
N LEU A 389 4.83 -8.33 -18.57
CA LEU A 389 4.12 -9.60 -18.61
C LEU A 389 3.71 -10.10 -17.22
N GLY A 390 4.58 -9.98 -16.22
CA GLY A 390 4.26 -10.38 -14.84
C GLY A 390 3.07 -9.62 -14.27
N TYR A 391 3.01 -8.29 -14.47
CA TYR A 391 1.90 -7.45 -14.02
C TYR A 391 0.59 -7.79 -14.73
N PHE A 392 0.67 -8.03 -16.04
CA PHE A 392 -0.49 -8.40 -16.85
C PHE A 392 -1.09 -9.72 -16.37
N ILE A 393 -0.27 -10.77 -16.19
CA ILE A 393 -0.74 -12.07 -15.70
C ILE A 393 -1.34 -11.94 -14.30
N ALA A 394 -0.73 -11.15 -13.42
CA ALA A 394 -1.22 -10.90 -12.07
C ALA A 394 -2.61 -10.22 -12.03
N LEU A 395 -3.00 -9.51 -13.10
CA LEU A 395 -4.28 -8.81 -13.22
C LEU A 395 -5.40 -9.64 -13.89
N LEU A 396 -5.09 -10.81 -14.45
CA LEU A 396 -6.11 -11.68 -15.07
C LEU A 396 -7.20 -12.14 -14.08
N PRO A 397 -6.89 -12.47 -12.80
CA PRO A 397 -7.92 -12.83 -11.82
C PRO A 397 -9.01 -11.78 -11.55
N VAL A 398 -8.72 -10.50 -11.83
CA VAL A 398 -9.68 -9.39 -11.71
C VAL A 398 -10.19 -8.89 -13.07
N SER A 399 -9.79 -9.57 -14.15
CA SER A 399 -10.11 -9.23 -15.53
C SER A 399 -10.81 -10.39 -16.24
N SER A 400 -11.61 -11.17 -15.50
CA SER A 400 -12.24 -12.41 -15.97
C SER A 400 -13.56 -12.20 -16.73
N THR A 401 -13.94 -10.95 -17.02
CA THR A 401 -15.11 -10.63 -17.87
C THR A 401 -14.64 -9.97 -19.17
N PRO A 402 -15.35 -10.12 -20.30
CA PRO A 402 -14.94 -9.49 -21.57
C PRO A 402 -14.69 -7.97 -21.44
N ALA A 403 -15.54 -7.26 -20.69
CA ALA A 403 -15.39 -5.83 -20.46
C ALA A 403 -14.14 -5.47 -19.63
N SER A 404 -13.88 -6.21 -18.55
CA SER A 404 -12.71 -5.97 -17.69
C SER A 404 -11.39 -6.37 -18.36
N TYR A 405 -11.39 -7.46 -19.13
CA TYR A 405 -10.26 -7.87 -19.97
C TYR A 405 -9.94 -6.83 -21.05
N ARG A 406 -10.94 -6.35 -21.78
CA ARG A 406 -10.75 -5.27 -22.77
C ARG A 406 -10.18 -4.01 -22.14
N ARG A 407 -10.63 -3.66 -20.93
CA ARG A 407 -10.06 -2.55 -20.19
C ARG A 407 -8.57 -2.79 -19.89
N LEU A 408 -8.20 -3.98 -19.45
CA LEU A 408 -6.79 -4.35 -19.21
C LEU A 408 -5.95 -4.22 -20.50
N LEU A 409 -6.45 -4.68 -21.65
CA LEU A 409 -5.77 -4.53 -22.95
C LEU A 409 -5.56 -3.05 -23.32
N LYS A 410 -6.58 -2.20 -23.11
CA LYS A 410 -6.50 -0.75 -23.34
C LYS A 410 -5.49 -0.07 -22.42
N GLU A 411 -5.40 -0.50 -21.17
CA GLU A 411 -4.41 0.00 -20.21
C GLU A 411 -2.97 -0.31 -20.69
N CYS A 412 -2.77 -1.44 -21.37
CA CYS A 412 -1.50 -1.82 -22.01
C CYS A 412 -1.19 -1.07 -23.32
N GLY A 413 -2.12 -0.26 -23.86
CA GLY A 413 -1.96 0.40 -25.16
C GLY A 413 -2.10 -0.53 -26.35
N ILE A 414 -2.74 -1.69 -26.17
CA ILE A 414 -3.06 -2.60 -27.27
C ILE A 414 -4.21 -2.01 -28.07
N GLY A 415 -4.05 -1.91 -29.40
CA GLY A 415 -5.06 -1.26 -30.23
C GLY A 415 -6.29 -2.12 -30.48
N ASP A 416 -7.41 -1.46 -30.80
CA ASP A 416 -8.70 -2.13 -31.01
C ASP A 416 -8.66 -3.19 -32.12
N ALA A 417 -7.76 -3.06 -33.11
CA ALA A 417 -7.59 -4.03 -34.20
C ALA A 417 -6.91 -5.35 -33.77
N ALA A 418 -6.09 -5.31 -32.71
CA ALA A 418 -5.45 -6.50 -32.12
C ALA A 418 -6.31 -7.12 -31.00
N MET A 419 -7.42 -6.48 -30.62
CA MET A 419 -8.32 -7.01 -29.62
C MET A 419 -9.21 -8.11 -30.21
N PRO A 420 -9.58 -9.14 -29.41
CA PRO A 420 -10.56 -10.12 -29.83
C PRO A 420 -11.91 -9.44 -30.16
N GLU A 421 -12.46 -9.74 -31.34
CA GLU A 421 -13.82 -9.31 -31.70
C GLU A 421 -14.82 -9.90 -30.68
N THR A 422 -15.78 -9.09 -30.20
CA THR A 422 -16.90 -9.62 -29.41
C THR A 422 -18.02 -9.92 -30.38
N SER A 423 -18.28 -11.20 -30.57
CA SER A 423 -19.33 -11.71 -31.43
C SER A 423 -20.66 -11.81 -30.66
N GLY A 424 -21.35 -10.68 -30.48
CA GLY A 424 -22.77 -10.68 -30.09
C GLY A 424 -23.08 -10.62 -28.59
N ILE A 425 -24.37 -10.64 -28.28
CA ILE A 425 -24.97 -10.35 -26.96
C ILE A 425 -24.84 -11.56 -25.99
N ASP A 426 -24.63 -12.77 -26.50
CA ASP A 426 -24.46 -14.00 -25.71
C ASP A 426 -23.03 -14.21 -25.18
N ASP A 427 -22.02 -13.52 -25.73
CA ASP A 427 -20.59 -13.66 -25.37
C ASP A 427 -20.21 -12.99 -24.03
N GLU A 428 -21.12 -12.28 -23.36
CA GLU A 428 -20.83 -11.65 -22.05
C GLU A 428 -20.72 -12.65 -20.89
N ALA A 429 -21.24 -13.87 -21.06
CA ALA A 429 -21.24 -14.91 -20.04
C ALA A 429 -19.95 -15.75 -19.99
N ASP A 430 -19.20 -15.81 -21.09
CA ASP A 430 -18.02 -16.66 -21.22
C ASP A 430 -16.73 -15.96 -20.75
N ALA A 431 -15.80 -16.75 -20.21
CA ALA A 431 -14.51 -16.24 -19.80
C ALA A 431 -13.68 -15.79 -21.01
N PRO A 432 -13.02 -14.62 -20.97
CA PRO A 432 -12.23 -14.13 -22.09
C PRO A 432 -11.01 -15.03 -22.33
N ARG A 433 -10.73 -15.35 -23.60
CA ARG A 433 -9.54 -16.13 -23.98
C ARG A 433 -8.34 -15.23 -24.23
N VAL A 434 -7.26 -15.45 -23.47
CA VAL A 434 -5.98 -14.75 -23.66
C VAL A 434 -5.21 -15.39 -24.80
N GLN A 435 -4.89 -14.63 -25.84
CA GLN A 435 -4.13 -15.14 -26.97
C GLN A 435 -2.63 -15.10 -26.65
N VAL A 436 -1.93 -16.24 -26.78
CA VAL A 436 -0.49 -16.32 -26.52
C VAL A 436 0.30 -15.39 -27.44
N GLY A 437 -0.14 -15.20 -28.69
CA GLY A 437 0.51 -14.27 -29.63
C GLY A 437 0.45 -12.79 -29.21
N LEU A 438 -0.45 -12.44 -28.27
CA LEU A 438 -0.51 -11.10 -27.68
C LEU A 438 0.55 -10.93 -26.57
N LEU A 439 1.03 -12.02 -25.99
CA LEU A 439 2.00 -12.01 -24.91
C LEU A 439 3.41 -11.93 -25.51
N GLY A 440 4.23 -11.01 -25.01
CA GLY A 440 5.65 -10.90 -25.38
C GLY A 440 6.52 -12.02 -24.78
N ILE A 441 6.11 -13.28 -24.94
CA ILE A 441 6.91 -14.45 -24.52
C ILE A 441 8.00 -14.67 -25.58
N ASP A 442 9.20 -14.22 -25.28
CA ASP A 442 10.35 -14.14 -26.18
C ASP A 442 11.29 -15.36 -26.13
N GLY A 443 11.08 -16.28 -25.17
CA GLY A 443 11.86 -17.51 -25.06
C GLY A 443 11.44 -18.43 -23.93
N ALA A 444 12.18 -19.52 -23.78
CA ALA A 444 11.89 -20.59 -22.81
C ALA A 444 11.93 -20.09 -21.35
N ALA A 445 12.82 -19.16 -21.01
CA ALA A 445 12.89 -18.61 -19.65
C ALA A 445 11.63 -17.81 -19.29
N THR A 446 11.19 -16.90 -20.18
CA THR A 446 9.96 -16.11 -19.98
C THR A 446 8.71 -17.00 -19.98
N ALA A 447 8.67 -18.03 -20.84
CA ALA A 447 7.61 -19.03 -20.86
C ALA A 447 7.56 -19.84 -19.55
N LEU A 448 8.72 -20.22 -18.99
CA LEU A 448 8.83 -20.91 -17.71
C LEU A 448 8.27 -20.03 -16.58
N LEU A 449 8.67 -18.76 -16.50
CA LEU A 449 8.16 -17.83 -15.49
C LEU A 449 6.65 -17.64 -15.63
N ALA A 450 6.14 -17.45 -16.85
CA ALA A 450 4.71 -17.30 -17.12
C ALA A 450 3.92 -18.54 -16.70
N ALA A 451 4.32 -19.73 -17.16
CA ALA A 451 3.65 -20.99 -16.83
C ALA A 451 3.68 -21.28 -15.32
N SER A 452 4.81 -21.03 -14.66
CA SER A 452 4.97 -21.23 -13.22
C SER A 452 4.07 -20.29 -12.42
N PHE A 453 4.06 -19.00 -12.78
CA PHE A 453 3.24 -18.00 -12.11
C PHE A 453 1.76 -18.29 -12.33
N ILE A 454 1.32 -18.60 -13.56
CA ILE A 454 -0.05 -19.01 -13.87
C ILE A 454 -0.45 -20.25 -13.05
N GLY A 455 0.43 -21.24 -12.92
CA GLY A 455 0.18 -22.44 -12.12
C GLY A 455 -0.04 -22.13 -10.64
N ALA A 456 0.80 -21.28 -10.05
CA ALA A 456 0.63 -20.83 -8.67
C ALA A 456 -0.65 -19.99 -8.48
N VAL A 457 -0.95 -19.12 -9.45
CA VAL A 457 -2.17 -18.31 -9.46
C VAL A 457 -3.41 -19.21 -9.53
N VAL A 458 -3.47 -20.18 -10.43
CA VAL A 458 -4.64 -21.07 -10.58
C VAL A 458 -4.83 -21.96 -9.34
N THR A 459 -3.74 -22.38 -8.71
CA THR A 459 -3.80 -23.23 -7.51
C THR A 459 -4.33 -22.47 -6.30
N SER A 460 -4.01 -21.16 -6.21
CA SER A 460 -4.52 -20.26 -5.18
C SER A 460 -5.92 -19.69 -5.48
N ALA A 461 -6.56 -20.08 -6.59
CA ALA A 461 -7.88 -19.59 -6.96
C ALA A 461 -8.95 -20.00 -5.93
N GLN A 462 -9.84 -19.07 -5.59
CA GLN A 462 -10.84 -19.22 -4.53
C GLN A 462 -12.23 -19.65 -5.06
N GLY A 463 -12.27 -20.40 -6.17
CA GLY A 463 -13.51 -20.95 -6.74
C GLY A 463 -14.25 -20.05 -7.74
N ASN A 464 -13.56 -19.12 -8.39
CA ASN A 464 -14.11 -18.38 -9.54
C ASN A 464 -13.88 -19.19 -10.82
N ASP A 465 -14.95 -19.73 -11.41
CA ASP A 465 -14.87 -20.56 -12.63
C ASP A 465 -14.31 -19.77 -13.83
N ALA A 466 -14.65 -18.49 -13.97
CA ALA A 466 -14.17 -17.67 -15.09
C ALA A 466 -12.66 -17.38 -15.00
N GLU A 467 -12.16 -17.11 -13.79
CA GLU A 467 -10.71 -16.99 -13.55
C GLU A 467 -10.00 -18.31 -13.85
N THR A 468 -10.55 -19.42 -13.35
CA THR A 468 -9.98 -20.75 -13.51
C THR A 468 -9.91 -21.17 -14.97
N GLU A 469 -10.99 -20.93 -15.73
CA GLU A 469 -11.06 -21.14 -17.17
C GLU A 469 -10.01 -20.33 -17.92
N MET A 470 -9.96 -19.02 -17.66
CA MET A 470 -9.02 -18.12 -18.32
C MET A 470 -7.55 -18.56 -18.11
N LEU A 471 -7.19 -18.97 -16.90
CA LEU A 471 -5.84 -19.38 -16.53
C LEU A 471 -5.46 -20.76 -17.09
N TYR A 472 -6.33 -21.77 -17.01
CA TYR A 472 -6.04 -23.09 -17.58
C TYR A 472 -6.00 -23.06 -19.11
N CYS A 473 -6.87 -22.28 -19.75
CA CYS A 473 -6.83 -22.09 -21.20
C CYS A 473 -5.51 -21.43 -21.62
N LEU A 474 -5.09 -20.37 -20.92
CA LEU A 474 -3.81 -19.73 -21.21
C LEU A 474 -2.63 -20.68 -20.99
N LEU A 475 -2.62 -21.46 -19.91
CA LEU A 475 -1.57 -22.44 -19.65
C LEU A 475 -1.52 -23.55 -20.70
N SER A 476 -2.69 -24.04 -21.13
CA SER A 476 -2.81 -25.00 -22.24
C SER A 476 -2.26 -24.42 -23.54
N ASP A 477 -2.63 -23.19 -23.88
CA ASP A 477 -2.20 -22.52 -25.12
C ASP A 477 -0.68 -22.24 -25.10
N ILE A 478 -0.10 -21.89 -23.94
CA ILE A 478 1.36 -21.81 -23.76
C ILE A 478 2.01 -23.18 -24.00
N GLY A 479 1.38 -24.26 -23.54
CA GLY A 479 1.87 -25.64 -23.72
C GLY A 479 1.88 -26.12 -25.16
N GLU A 480 1.02 -25.57 -26.02
CA GLU A 480 1.07 -25.88 -27.46
C GLU A 480 2.33 -25.31 -28.13
N VAL A 481 2.85 -24.19 -27.62
CA VAL A 481 4.09 -23.56 -28.11
C VAL A 481 5.32 -24.10 -27.37
N TYR A 482 5.21 -24.33 -26.06
CA TYR A 482 6.29 -24.76 -25.16
C TYR A 482 5.89 -26.01 -24.34
N PRO A 483 5.74 -27.19 -24.98
CA PRO A 483 5.21 -28.38 -24.33
C PRO A 483 6.07 -28.91 -23.18
N GLU A 484 7.41 -28.84 -23.32
CA GLU A 484 8.34 -29.28 -22.27
C GLU A 484 8.22 -28.42 -21.00
N ILE A 485 7.92 -27.12 -21.14
CA ILE A 485 7.74 -26.21 -20.00
C ILE A 485 6.47 -26.52 -19.23
N VAL A 486 5.35 -26.65 -19.94
CA VAL A 486 4.07 -26.94 -19.28
C VAL A 486 4.06 -28.36 -18.68
N ALA A 487 4.72 -29.32 -19.33
CA ALA A 487 4.94 -30.65 -18.77
C ALA A 487 5.68 -30.59 -17.43
N MET A 488 6.72 -29.74 -17.28
CA MET A 488 7.40 -29.56 -15.99
C MET A 488 6.48 -28.98 -14.91
N THR A 489 5.60 -28.02 -15.26
CA THR A 489 4.67 -27.42 -14.28
C THR A 489 3.55 -28.35 -13.83
N TYR A 490 3.32 -29.46 -14.54
CA TYR A 490 2.21 -30.38 -14.29
C TYR A 490 2.25 -30.99 -12.87
N ASP A 491 3.44 -31.35 -12.37
CA ASP A 491 3.60 -31.98 -11.06
C ASP A 491 2.97 -31.16 -9.94
N GLY A 492 3.15 -29.83 -9.98
CA GLY A 492 2.56 -28.93 -8.98
C GLY A 492 1.04 -28.73 -9.15
N LEU A 493 0.51 -29.01 -10.35
CA LEU A 493 -0.91 -28.88 -10.67
C LEU A 493 -1.70 -30.18 -10.50
N GLN A 494 -1.03 -31.31 -10.27
CA GLN A 494 -1.62 -32.64 -10.34
C GLN A 494 -2.87 -32.78 -9.44
N GLU A 495 -2.79 -32.32 -8.19
CA GLU A 495 -3.92 -32.37 -7.25
C GLU A 495 -5.10 -31.54 -7.73
N LYS A 496 -4.84 -30.31 -8.19
CA LYS A 496 -5.89 -29.41 -8.71
C LYS A 496 -6.50 -29.91 -10.01
N ILE A 497 -5.70 -30.48 -10.89
CA ILE A 497 -6.16 -31.12 -12.13
C ILE A 497 -7.06 -32.32 -11.80
N HIS A 498 -6.70 -33.13 -10.81
CA HIS A 498 -7.55 -34.23 -10.35
C HIS A 498 -8.87 -33.73 -9.72
N GLU A 499 -8.81 -32.65 -8.94
CA GLU A 499 -9.99 -31.97 -8.40
C GLU A 499 -10.90 -31.46 -9.54
N VAL A 500 -10.34 -30.85 -10.59
CA VAL A 500 -11.10 -30.39 -11.76
C VAL A 500 -11.78 -31.57 -12.46
N PHE A 501 -11.09 -32.69 -12.71
CA PHE A 501 -11.72 -33.85 -13.35
C PHE A 501 -12.88 -34.46 -12.53
N SER A 502 -12.84 -34.33 -11.21
CA SER A 502 -13.89 -34.86 -10.34
C SER A 502 -15.06 -33.89 -10.11
N LYS A 503 -14.80 -32.57 -10.12
CA LYS A 503 -15.78 -31.56 -9.69
C LYS A 503 -16.24 -30.59 -10.78
N ALA A 504 -15.43 -30.35 -11.81
CA ALA A 504 -15.74 -29.31 -12.79
C ALA A 504 -16.87 -29.75 -13.73
N SER A 505 -17.82 -28.84 -13.96
CA SER A 505 -18.90 -28.98 -14.94
C SER A 505 -18.63 -28.23 -16.25
N ASN A 506 -17.65 -27.32 -16.25
CA ASN A 506 -17.31 -26.50 -17.40
C ASN A 506 -16.45 -27.30 -18.42
N PRO A 507 -16.95 -27.52 -19.65
CA PRO A 507 -16.27 -28.34 -20.65
C PRO A 507 -14.96 -27.69 -21.15
N THR A 508 -14.86 -26.36 -21.16
CA THR A 508 -13.65 -25.65 -21.59
C THR A 508 -12.51 -25.91 -20.63
N ILE A 509 -12.78 -25.82 -19.32
CA ILE A 509 -11.80 -26.14 -18.27
C ILE A 509 -11.32 -27.60 -18.40
N ILE A 510 -12.25 -28.55 -18.54
CA ILE A 510 -11.92 -29.98 -18.69
C ILE A 510 -11.03 -30.21 -19.91
N ARG A 511 -11.31 -29.54 -21.03
CA ARG A 511 -10.53 -29.67 -22.28
C ARG A 511 -9.11 -29.12 -22.12
N ALA A 512 -8.97 -27.93 -21.55
CA ALA A 512 -7.68 -27.31 -21.30
C ALA A 512 -6.81 -28.18 -20.36
N VAL A 513 -7.40 -28.66 -19.27
CA VAL A 513 -6.72 -29.54 -18.32
C VAL A 513 -6.38 -30.91 -18.94
N SER A 514 -7.24 -31.47 -19.80
CA SER A 514 -6.95 -32.69 -20.55
C SER A 514 -5.76 -32.53 -21.50
N ASN A 515 -5.64 -31.37 -22.16
CA ASN A 515 -4.50 -31.07 -23.01
C ASN A 515 -3.20 -30.99 -22.20
N ILE A 516 -3.22 -30.27 -21.06
CA ILE A 516 -2.08 -30.16 -20.15
C ILE A 516 -1.65 -31.56 -19.65
N TYR A 517 -2.63 -32.39 -19.23
CA TYR A 517 -2.36 -33.77 -18.81
C TYR A 517 -1.72 -34.60 -19.93
N ARG A 518 -2.23 -34.52 -21.16
CA ARG A 518 -1.68 -35.25 -22.31
C ARG A 518 -0.23 -34.84 -22.59
N MET A 519 0.07 -33.54 -22.56
CA MET A 519 1.44 -33.03 -22.76
C MET A 519 2.41 -33.60 -21.72
N ALA A 520 2.00 -33.64 -20.45
CA ALA A 520 2.80 -34.23 -19.38
C ALA A 520 3.05 -35.74 -19.60
N GLN A 521 2.02 -36.50 -19.98
CA GLN A 521 2.15 -37.95 -20.25
C GLN A 521 3.05 -38.26 -21.47
N GLU A 522 3.05 -37.40 -22.49
CA GLU A 522 3.92 -37.55 -23.67
C GLU A 522 5.38 -37.23 -23.35
N HIS A 523 5.64 -36.31 -22.42
CA HIS A 523 6.96 -35.95 -21.94
C HIS A 523 7.62 -37.06 -21.10
N ASP A 524 6.85 -37.76 -20.27
CA ASP A 524 7.33 -38.87 -19.42
C ASP A 524 7.56 -40.19 -20.18
N ARG A 525 7.20 -40.27 -21.46
CA ARG A 525 7.55 -41.45 -22.26
C ARG A 525 9.06 -41.49 -22.47
N PRO A 526 9.77 -42.55 -22.06
CA PRO A 526 11.17 -42.68 -22.41
C PRO A 526 11.28 -42.64 -23.93
N ARG A 527 11.98 -41.62 -24.45
CA ARG A 527 12.37 -41.55 -25.86
C ARG A 527 13.26 -42.77 -26.12
N PHE A 528 12.65 -43.89 -26.53
CA PHE A 528 13.36 -45.05 -27.05
C PHE A 528 14.07 -44.59 -28.32
N SER A 529 15.30 -44.09 -28.17
CA SER A 529 16.20 -43.93 -29.28
C SER A 529 16.43 -45.33 -29.86
N ALA A 530 16.11 -45.46 -31.14
CA ALA A 530 16.30 -46.67 -31.91
C ALA A 530 17.80 -46.90 -32.15
N SER A 531 18.54 -47.24 -31.10
CA SER A 531 19.84 -47.87 -31.19
C SER A 531 20.16 -48.52 -29.86
N THR A 532 19.87 -49.82 -29.70
CA THR A 532 20.84 -50.76 -29.14
C THR A 532 20.35 -52.20 -29.19
N LEU A 533 21.35 -53.04 -29.46
CA LEU A 533 21.38 -54.49 -29.46
C LEU A 533 20.78 -55.14 -28.19
N PRO A 534 20.37 -56.42 -28.27
CA PRO A 534 19.81 -57.12 -27.13
C PRO A 534 20.91 -57.52 -26.15
N GLY A 535 20.89 -56.92 -24.96
CA GLY A 535 21.61 -57.45 -23.80
C GLY A 535 22.21 -56.41 -22.86
N ALA A 536 21.39 -55.79 -22.00
CA ALA A 536 21.79 -55.34 -20.67
C ALA A 536 20.59 -54.78 -19.88
N GLY A 537 20.39 -55.28 -18.66
CA GLY A 537 19.85 -54.56 -17.50
C GLY A 537 18.44 -53.95 -17.58
N ARG A 538 17.50 -54.56 -16.84
CA ARG A 538 16.20 -53.95 -16.47
C ARG A 538 16.37 -52.54 -15.86
N PRO A 539 15.58 -51.52 -16.24
CA PRO A 539 15.50 -50.27 -15.50
C PRO A 539 14.64 -50.46 -14.24
N GLY A 540 15.08 -49.83 -13.14
CA GLY A 540 14.40 -49.83 -11.85
C GLY A 540 13.04 -49.14 -11.90
N VAL A 541 12.09 -49.74 -11.20
CA VAL A 541 10.76 -49.20 -10.89
C VAL A 541 10.95 -47.89 -10.11
N GLY A 542 10.42 -46.79 -10.66
CA GLY A 542 10.38 -45.49 -10.00
C GLY A 542 9.67 -45.59 -8.65
N GLY A 543 10.38 -45.18 -7.59
CA GLY A 543 9.86 -45.18 -6.23
C GLY A 543 8.81 -44.11 -6.06
N SER A 544 7.58 -44.54 -5.78
CA SER A 544 6.58 -43.69 -5.14
C SER A 544 7.06 -43.36 -3.72
N THR A 545 7.40 -42.09 -3.47
CA THR A 545 7.62 -41.59 -2.12
C THR A 545 6.34 -40.95 -1.61
N SER A 546 5.59 -41.70 -0.81
CA SER A 546 4.53 -41.15 0.04
C SER A 546 5.18 -40.45 1.23
N THR A 547 5.14 -39.13 1.30
CA THR A 547 5.40 -38.39 2.54
C THR A 547 4.09 -38.15 3.25
N LEU A 548 3.94 -38.79 4.41
CA LEU A 548 2.83 -38.64 5.34
C LEU A 548 3.08 -37.36 6.14
N SER A 549 2.54 -36.21 5.69
CA SER A 549 2.49 -34.98 6.49
C SER A 549 1.09 -34.77 7.08
N THR A 550 1.06 -34.20 8.28
CA THR A 550 -0.12 -34.05 9.13
C THR A 550 -1.08 -32.99 8.57
N VAL A 551 -2.19 -33.42 7.96
CA VAL A 551 -3.57 -32.87 7.81
C VAL A 551 -3.82 -31.33 7.66
N GLU A 552 -2.87 -30.42 7.81
CA GLU A 552 -3.07 -28.95 7.64
C GLU A 552 -2.40 -28.36 6.37
N GLU A 553 -1.70 -29.14 5.54
CA GLU A 553 -0.95 -28.64 4.36
C GLU A 553 -1.64 -28.83 2.99
N ALA A 554 -2.86 -29.37 2.93
CA ALA A 554 -3.48 -29.94 1.72
C ALA A 554 -3.95 -28.94 0.61
N THR A 555 -3.39 -27.74 0.52
CA THR A 555 -3.77 -26.74 -0.52
C THR A 555 -2.59 -26.01 -1.15
N GLN A 556 -1.36 -26.50 -0.96
CA GLN A 556 -0.13 -25.82 -1.39
C GLN A 556 0.34 -26.27 -2.78
N PHE A 557 0.43 -25.34 -3.74
CA PHE A 557 1.20 -25.54 -4.97
C PHE A 557 2.64 -25.84 -4.59
N THR A 558 3.12 -27.01 -4.98
CA THR A 558 4.50 -27.45 -4.74
C THR A 558 5.08 -27.88 -6.08
N PRO A 559 5.98 -27.09 -6.69
CA PRO A 559 6.64 -27.45 -7.93
C PRO A 559 7.26 -28.85 -7.89
N GLY A 560 7.17 -29.58 -9.01
CA GLY A 560 7.95 -30.81 -9.18
C GLY A 560 9.44 -30.55 -9.10
N ARG A 561 10.24 -31.57 -8.78
CA ARG A 561 11.70 -31.39 -8.55
C ARG A 561 12.43 -30.75 -9.74
N ASN A 562 12.12 -31.17 -10.97
CA ASN A 562 12.75 -30.63 -12.18
C ASN A 562 12.30 -29.18 -12.45
N HIS A 563 11.03 -28.88 -12.17
CA HIS A 563 10.47 -27.54 -12.28
C HIS A 563 11.11 -26.59 -11.27
N LEU A 564 11.23 -27.02 -10.01
CA LEU A 564 11.89 -26.26 -8.96
C LEU A 564 13.35 -25.98 -9.32
N GLN A 565 14.09 -27.01 -9.75
CA GLN A 565 15.49 -26.85 -10.18
C GLN A 565 15.62 -25.82 -11.32
N ALA A 566 14.76 -25.90 -12.34
CA ALA A 566 14.80 -24.95 -13.45
C ALA A 566 14.52 -23.51 -13.01
N LEU A 567 13.67 -23.30 -11.99
CA LEU A 567 13.43 -21.99 -11.40
C LEU A 567 14.57 -21.54 -10.48
N GLU A 568 15.18 -22.44 -9.71
CA GLU A 568 16.35 -22.16 -8.87
C GLU A 568 17.57 -21.76 -9.71
N ASP A 569 17.78 -22.40 -10.86
CA ASP A 569 18.88 -22.11 -11.79
C ASP A 569 18.82 -20.66 -12.32
N ILE A 570 17.63 -20.06 -12.35
CA ILE A 570 17.41 -18.64 -12.74
C ILE A 570 17.08 -17.73 -11.54
N GLY A 571 17.13 -18.26 -10.30
CA GLY A 571 16.87 -17.49 -9.07
C GLY A 571 15.42 -17.05 -8.87
N MET A 572 14.43 -17.76 -9.44
CA MET A 572 13.02 -17.38 -9.47
C MET A 572 12.07 -18.46 -8.93
N ALA A 573 12.54 -19.35 -8.04
CA ALA A 573 11.70 -20.38 -7.41
C ALA A 573 10.47 -19.79 -6.69
N GLY A 574 10.58 -18.57 -6.16
CA GLY A 574 9.50 -17.84 -5.48
C GLY A 574 8.29 -17.49 -6.34
N VAL A 575 8.45 -17.47 -7.67
CA VAL A 575 7.35 -17.23 -8.62
C VAL A 575 6.30 -18.34 -8.54
N ALA A 576 6.71 -19.51 -8.11
CA ALA A 576 5.86 -20.66 -7.85
C ALA A 576 5.38 -20.75 -6.38
N SER A 577 5.39 -19.67 -5.61
CA SER A 577 4.96 -19.68 -4.21
C SER A 577 3.45 -19.55 -4.03
N ASN A 578 2.93 -19.97 -2.87
CA ASN A 578 1.49 -19.97 -2.56
C ASN A 578 0.88 -18.61 -2.17
N PHE A 579 1.61 -17.51 -2.36
CA PHE A 579 1.13 -16.14 -2.15
C PHE A 579 0.43 -15.90 -0.80
N VAL A 580 1.02 -16.35 0.30
CA VAL A 580 0.46 -16.22 1.66
C VAL A 580 1.21 -15.14 2.45
N PHE A 581 0.48 -14.43 3.33
CA PHE A 581 1.08 -13.56 4.36
C PHE A 581 1.73 -14.38 5.47
N LEU A 582 2.74 -13.83 6.15
CA LEU A 582 3.33 -14.51 7.29
C LEU A 582 2.32 -14.62 8.45
N PRO A 583 2.19 -15.79 9.09
CA PRO A 583 1.26 -15.96 10.21
C PRO A 583 1.68 -15.10 11.40
N LEU A 584 0.70 -14.53 12.10
CA LEU A 584 0.93 -13.75 13.32
C LEU A 584 1.19 -14.68 14.51
N GLY A 585 2.10 -14.28 15.40
CA GLY A 585 2.33 -14.96 16.69
C GLY A 585 3.50 -15.95 16.70
N GLY A 586 4.13 -16.22 15.55
CA GLY A 586 5.32 -17.07 15.45
C GLY A 586 6.66 -16.32 15.56
N GLY A 587 6.64 -14.98 15.64
CA GLY A 587 7.85 -14.15 15.68
C GLY A 587 8.61 -14.04 14.35
N HIS A 588 8.18 -14.76 13.32
CA HIS A 588 8.78 -14.75 11.99
C HIS A 588 8.68 -13.37 11.33
N ALA A 589 7.50 -12.75 11.37
CA ALA A 589 7.34 -11.42 10.81
C ALA A 589 8.14 -10.37 11.63
N THR A 590 8.25 -10.52 12.95
CA THR A 590 9.07 -9.64 13.78
C THR A 590 10.55 -9.66 13.36
N LYS A 591 11.10 -10.84 13.04
CA LYS A 591 12.49 -10.96 12.54
C LYS A 591 12.69 -10.22 11.22
N VAL A 592 11.77 -10.39 10.27
CA VAL A 592 11.85 -9.74 8.96
C VAL A 592 11.68 -8.22 9.07
N ILE A 593 10.78 -7.74 9.94
CA ILE A 593 10.58 -6.31 10.22
C ILE A 593 11.86 -5.67 10.77
N GLN A 594 12.68 -6.42 11.52
CA GLN A 594 13.93 -5.91 12.12
C GLN A 594 15.05 -5.65 11.10
N TRP A 595 14.94 -6.13 9.87
CA TRP A 595 15.89 -5.80 8.80
C TRP A 595 15.60 -4.46 8.12
N ILE A 596 14.33 -4.04 8.09
CA ILE A 596 13.90 -2.79 7.44
C ILE A 596 14.58 -1.53 8.03
N PRO A 597 14.82 -1.40 9.36
CA PRO A 597 15.62 -0.31 9.90
C PRO A 597 17.00 -0.13 9.27
N GLU A 598 17.66 -1.21 8.86
CA GLU A 598 18.97 -1.16 8.22
C GLU A 598 18.87 -0.56 6.82
N LEU A 599 17.84 -0.94 6.05
CA LEU A 599 17.53 -0.31 4.77
C LEU A 599 17.35 1.20 4.93
N VAL A 600 16.49 1.62 5.87
CA VAL A 600 16.26 3.05 6.13
C VAL A 600 17.54 3.76 6.57
N ASN A 601 18.43 3.05 7.27
CA ASN A 601 19.73 3.60 7.65
C ASN A 601 20.65 3.87 6.44
N LEU A 602 20.61 3.02 5.42
CA LEU A 602 21.36 3.23 4.17
C LEU A 602 20.78 4.39 3.35
N MET A 603 19.46 4.58 3.37
CA MET A 603 18.79 5.68 2.67
C MET A 603 19.19 7.07 3.20
N VAL A 604 19.52 7.16 4.50
CA VAL A 604 19.85 8.42 5.18
C VAL A 604 21.36 8.66 5.32
N GLN A 605 22.19 7.85 4.67
CA GLN A 605 23.64 8.11 4.51
C GLN A 605 23.88 8.90 3.22
#